data_AF-A0A2Z4LS74-F1
#
_entry.id   AF-A0A2Z4LS74-F1
#
_cell.length_a   1.000
_cell.length_b   1.000
_cell.length_c   1.000
_cell.angle_alpha   90.00
_cell.angle_beta   90.00
_cell.angle_gamma   90.00
#
_symmetry.space_group_name_H-M   'P 1'
#
loop_
_entity.id
_entity.type
_entity.pdbx_description
1 polymer ?
#
loop_
_entity_poly.entity_id
_entity_poly.type
_entity_poly.pdbx_seq_one_letter_code
_entity_poly.pdbx_strand_id
1 'polypeptide(L)'
;MIPEAVDQIMTHLIQENYLNEERFAKSFARGKFNIKKWGRNRIINELKFRQISRYNINSALSEINEQDYHTTLDELAKKRLAQISESNILKRRKKLADYLLYRGWESNLVYEKLRELI
;
A
#
# COMPACT_ATOMS: atom_id res chain seq x y z
N MET A 1 -21.01 11.96 -26.37
CA MET A 1 -20.10 10.89 -26.86
C MET A 1 -20.98 9.75 -27.34
N ILE A 2 -20.72 9.17 -28.51
CA ILE A 2 -21.55 8.08 -29.09
C ILE A 2 -21.22 6.79 -28.32
N PRO A 3 -22.13 6.19 -27.54
CA PRO A 3 -21.84 5.04 -26.67
C PRO A 3 -21.20 3.87 -27.40
N GLU A 4 -21.68 3.57 -28.61
CA GLU A 4 -21.19 2.48 -29.45
C GLU A 4 -19.73 2.68 -29.85
N ALA A 5 -19.30 3.92 -30.07
CA ALA A 5 -17.91 4.24 -30.37
C ALA A 5 -17.02 4.03 -29.14
N VAL A 6 -17.51 4.32 -27.94
CA VAL A 6 -16.76 4.08 -26.69
C VAL A 6 -16.52 2.60 -26.51
N ASP A 7 -17.54 1.76 -26.68
CA ASP A 7 -17.41 0.31 -26.53
C ASP A 7 -16.42 -0.27 -27.54
N GLN A 8 -16.51 0.13 -28.81
CA GLN A 8 -15.54 -0.30 -29.84
C GLN A 8 -14.10 0.09 -29.50
N ILE A 9 -13.88 1.34 -29.06
CA ILE A 9 -12.55 1.81 -28.66
C ILE A 9 -12.06 1.03 -27.44
N MET A 10 -12.90 0.84 -26.42
CA MET A 10 -12.55 0.10 -25.21
C MET A 10 -12.17 -1.35 -25.53
N THR A 11 -12.96 -2.04 -26.36
CA THR A 11 -12.65 -3.40 -26.80
C THR A 11 -11.31 -3.45 -27.54
N HIS A 12 -11.06 -2.53 -28.47
CA HIS A 12 -9.79 -2.47 -29.19
C HIS A 12 -8.60 -2.25 -28.24
N LEU A 13 -8.72 -1.32 -27.29
CA LEU A 13 -7.66 -1.04 -26.32
C LEU A 13 -7.39 -2.23 -25.38
N ILE A 14 -8.41 -3.01 -25.03
CA ILE A 14 -8.27 -4.22 -24.23
C ILE A 14 -7.62 -5.34 -25.06
N GLN A 15 -8.06 -5.54 -26.30
CA GLN A 15 -7.53 -6.55 -27.21
C GLN A 15 -6.05 -6.32 -27.54
N GLU A 16 -5.69 -5.07 -27.84
CA GLU A 16 -4.29 -4.66 -28.06
C GLU A 16 -3.51 -4.49 -26.75
N ASN A 17 -4.11 -4.86 -25.61
CA ASN A 17 -3.49 -4.86 -24.28
C ASN A 17 -3.00 -3.48 -23.82
N TYR A 18 -3.47 -2.38 -24.41
CA TYR A 18 -3.23 -1.02 -23.92
C TYR A 18 -3.95 -0.77 -22.58
N LEU A 19 -5.15 -1.32 -22.42
CA LEU A 19 -5.91 -1.28 -21.17
C LEU A 19 -5.85 -2.64 -20.47
N ASN A 20 -5.09 -2.70 -19.38
CA ASN A 20 -4.89 -3.93 -18.61
C ASN A 20 -4.93 -3.63 -17.11
N GLU A 21 -5.99 -4.10 -16.45
CA GLU A 21 -6.24 -3.85 -15.03
C GLU A 21 -5.20 -4.54 -14.13
N GLU A 22 -4.78 -5.76 -14.47
CA GLU A 22 -3.79 -6.50 -13.68
C GLU A 22 -2.42 -5.82 -13.71
N ARG A 23 -1.95 -5.43 -14.89
CA ARG A 23 -0.69 -4.70 -15.08
C ARG A 23 -0.71 -3.38 -14.32
N PHE A 24 -1.84 -2.68 -14.35
CA PHE A 24 -2.04 -1.48 -13.55
C PHE A 24 -1.92 -1.77 -12.06
N ALA A 25 -2.66 -2.75 -11.54
CA ALA A 25 -2.70 -3.08 -10.12
C ALA A 25 -1.30 -3.48 -9.58
N LYS A 26 -0.59 -4.35 -10.31
CA LYS A 26 0.78 -4.77 -9.97
C LYS A 26 1.75 -3.60 -9.93
N SER A 27 1.74 -2.76 -10.96
CA SER A 27 2.61 -1.57 -11.01
C SER A 27 2.27 -0.55 -9.93
N PHE A 28 0.99 -0.39 -9.63
CA PHE A 28 0.51 0.46 -8.54
C PHE A 28 1.03 -0.04 -7.18
N ALA A 29 0.83 -1.32 -6.84
CA ALA A 29 1.28 -1.88 -5.57
C ALA A 29 2.80 -1.75 -5.39
N ARG A 30 3.60 -2.14 -6.40
CA ARG A 30 5.06 -1.97 -6.39
C ARG A 30 5.47 -0.52 -6.18
N GLY A 31 4.90 0.41 -6.92
CA GLY A 31 5.21 1.83 -6.81
C GLY A 31 4.86 2.41 -5.44
N LYS A 32 3.68 2.08 -4.90
CA LYS A 32 3.25 2.55 -3.57
C LYS A 32 4.09 1.96 -2.45
N PHE A 33 4.47 0.69 -2.55
CA PHE A 33 5.35 0.06 -1.58
C PHE A 33 6.77 0.62 -1.68
N ASN A 34 7.42 0.54 -2.84
CA ASN A 34 8.84 0.89 -2.99
C ASN A 34 9.14 2.37 -2.76
N ILE A 35 8.28 3.27 -3.27
CA ILE A 35 8.52 4.72 -3.27
C ILE A 35 7.83 5.39 -2.07
N LYS A 36 6.57 5.03 -1.80
CA LYS A 36 5.77 5.70 -0.74
C LYS A 36 5.79 4.96 0.60
N LYS A 37 6.33 3.74 0.66
CA LYS A 37 6.40 2.89 1.86
C LYS A 37 5.01 2.68 2.49
N TRP A 38 4.02 2.44 1.63
CA TRP A 38 2.66 2.11 2.07
C TRP A 38 2.58 0.65 2.48
N GLY A 39 1.81 0.39 3.55
CA GLY A 39 1.42 -0.95 3.93
C GLY A 39 0.27 -1.48 3.07
N ARG A 40 0.04 -2.79 3.13
CA ARG A 40 -0.94 -3.50 2.30
C ARG A 40 -2.34 -2.95 2.45
N ASN A 41 -2.78 -2.59 3.66
CA ASN A 41 -4.15 -2.10 3.87
C ASN A 41 -4.45 -0.84 3.04
N ARG A 42 -3.49 0.08 2.95
CA ARG A 42 -3.68 1.30 2.15
C ARG A 42 -3.65 1.00 0.66
N ILE A 43 -2.76 0.12 0.21
CA ILE A 43 -2.72 -0.34 -1.19
C ILE A 43 -4.06 -1.00 -1.59
N ILE A 44 -4.57 -1.90 -0.74
CA ILE A 44 -5.86 -2.57 -0.94
C ILE A 44 -7.00 -1.55 -1.03
N ASN A 45 -7.09 -0.62 -0.08
CA ASN A 45 -8.19 0.34 -0.05
C ASN A 45 -8.19 1.26 -1.27
N GLU A 46 -7.01 1.67 -1.74
CA GLU A 46 -6.86 2.52 -2.92
C GLU A 46 -7.21 1.79 -4.22
N LEU A 47 -6.83 0.51 -4.34
CA LEU A 47 -7.24 -0.32 -5.48
C LEU A 47 -8.75 -0.61 -5.45
N LYS A 48 -9.34 -0.86 -4.27
CA LYS A 48 -10.80 -1.02 -4.12
C LYS A 48 -11.55 0.25 -4.51
N PHE A 49 -11.07 1.42 -4.10
CA PHE A 49 -11.67 2.71 -4.47
C PHE A 49 -11.68 2.93 -6.00
N ARG A 50 -10.70 2.36 -6.70
CA ARG A 50 -10.60 2.34 -8.16
C ARG A 50 -11.38 1.21 -8.82
N GLN A 51 -12.20 0.49 -8.04
CA GLN A 51 -13.02 -0.64 -8.50
C GLN A 51 -12.21 -1.81 -9.08
N ILE A 52 -10.93 -1.94 -8.72
CA ILE A 52 -10.09 -3.04 -9.15
C ILE A 52 -10.60 -4.34 -8.51
N SER A 53 -10.71 -5.39 -9.33
CA SER A 53 -11.21 -6.68 -8.88
C SER A 53 -10.37 -7.28 -7.75
N ARG A 54 -11.01 -8.06 -6.87
CA ARG A 54 -10.32 -8.77 -5.77
C ARG A 54 -9.18 -9.65 -6.28
N TYR A 55 -9.37 -10.29 -7.43
CA TYR A 55 -8.35 -11.11 -8.08
C TYR A 55 -7.09 -10.28 -8.40
N ASN A 56 -7.26 -9.13 -9.07
CA ASN A 56 -6.15 -8.25 -9.43
C ASN A 56 -5.49 -7.60 -8.22
N ILE A 57 -6.25 -7.30 -7.16
CA ILE A 57 -5.67 -6.84 -5.88
C ILE A 57 -4.75 -7.92 -5.29
N ASN A 58 -5.19 -9.17 -5.22
CA ASN A 58 -4.38 -10.25 -4.68
C ASN A 58 -3.11 -10.46 -5.53
N SER A 59 -3.24 -10.45 -6.86
CA SER A 59 -2.12 -10.53 -7.81
C SER A 59 -1.14 -9.35 -7.65
N ALA A 60 -1.64 -8.16 -7.33
CA ALA A 60 -0.80 -7.00 -7.06
C ALA A 60 -0.06 -7.08 -5.72
N LEU A 61 -0.69 -7.65 -4.69
CA LEU A 61 -0.06 -7.81 -3.37
C LEU A 61 1.04 -8.87 -3.37
N SER A 62 0.94 -9.91 -4.22
CA SER A 62 2.00 -10.92 -4.36
C SER A 62 3.30 -10.37 -4.95
N GLU A 63 3.27 -9.18 -5.57
CA GLU A 63 4.48 -8.49 -6.04
C GLU A 63 5.34 -7.93 -4.88
N ILE A 64 4.80 -7.90 -3.67
CA ILE A 64 5.49 -7.40 -2.48
C ILE A 64 6.10 -8.58 -1.75
N ASN A 65 7.43 -8.70 -1.81
CA ASN A 65 8.16 -9.72 -1.06
C ASN A 65 7.97 -9.54 0.45
N GLU A 66 7.69 -10.63 1.18
CA GLU A 66 7.41 -10.58 2.62
C GLU A 66 8.62 -10.08 3.43
N GLN A 67 9.82 -10.50 3.08
CA GLN A 67 11.04 -10.07 3.76
C GLN A 67 11.27 -8.56 3.56
N ASP A 68 11.12 -8.07 2.33
CA ASP A 68 11.23 -6.63 2.04
C ASP A 68 10.15 -5.83 2.77
N TYR A 69 8.95 -6.40 2.91
CA TYR A 69 7.83 -5.79 3.62
C TYR A 69 8.18 -5.54 5.09
N HIS A 70 8.67 -6.56 5.79
CA HIS A 70 9.08 -6.45 7.18
C HIS A 70 10.30 -5.54 7.37
N THR A 71 11.31 -5.65 6.50
CA THR A 71 12.49 -4.76 6.52
C THR A 71 12.07 -3.31 6.34
N THR A 72 11.19 -3.02 5.38
CA THR A 72 10.69 -1.67 5.12
C THR A 72 9.92 -1.12 6.31
N LEU A 73 9.09 -1.92 6.98
CA LEU A 73 8.39 -1.51 8.20
C LEU A 73 9.38 -1.11 9.30
N ASP A 74 10.39 -1.95 9.52
CA ASP A 74 11.40 -1.75 10.56
C ASP A 74 12.19 -0.45 10.34
N GLU A 75 12.73 -0.27 9.12
CA GLU A 75 13.45 0.94 8.73
C GLU A 75 12.58 2.19 8.89
N LEU A 76 11.33 2.11 8.43
CA LEU A 76 10.38 3.22 8.50
C LEU A 76 10.04 3.58 9.95
N ALA A 77 9.82 2.57 10.80
CA ALA A 77 9.51 2.74 12.21
C ALA A 77 10.68 3.37 12.97
N LYS A 78 11.90 2.83 12.80
CA LYS A 78 13.13 3.36 13.42
C LYS A 78 13.40 4.79 12.98
N LYS A 79 13.31 5.08 11.68
CA LYS A 79 13.47 6.42 11.13
C LYS A 79 12.45 7.39 11.72
N ARG A 80 11.17 7.00 11.81
CA ARG A 80 10.14 7.86 12.40
C ARG A 80 10.35 8.06 13.89
N LEU A 81 10.74 7.01 14.60
CA LEU A 81 10.96 7.06 16.05
C LEU A 81 12.08 8.02 16.43
N ALA A 82 13.15 8.07 15.62
CA ALA A 82 14.25 9.02 15.78
C ALA A 82 13.83 10.48 15.55
N GLN A 83 12.77 10.72 14.77
CA GLN A 83 12.22 12.06 14.52
C GLN A 83 11.22 12.53 15.58
N ILE A 84 10.77 11.64 16.48
CA ILE A 84 9.80 12.00 17.52
C ILE A 84 10.56 12.45 18.78
N SER A 85 10.46 13.75 19.11
CA SER A 85 11.06 14.37 20.29
C SER A 85 10.19 14.32 21.56
N GLU A 86 9.08 13.58 21.54
CA GLU A 86 8.16 13.46 22.67
C GLU A 86 8.79 12.66 23.82
N SER A 87 8.85 13.26 25.01
CA SER A 87 9.41 12.65 26.22
C SER A 87 8.45 11.65 26.88
N ASN A 88 7.13 11.89 26.81
CA ASN A 88 6.16 10.98 27.39
C ASN A 88 6.05 9.71 26.53
N ILE A 89 6.38 8.56 27.12
CA ILE A 89 6.42 7.25 26.46
C ILE A 89 5.09 6.90 25.79
N LEU A 90 3.96 7.11 26.46
CA LEU A 90 2.63 6.78 25.92
C LEU A 90 2.30 7.65 24.70
N LYS A 91 2.56 8.97 24.79
CA LYS A 91 2.38 9.89 23.66
C LYS A 91 3.33 9.58 22.51
N ARG A 92 4.56 9.16 22.80
CA ARG A 92 5.55 8.74 21.80
C ARG A 92 5.10 7.49 21.06
N ARG A 93 4.62 6.47 21.78
CA ARG A 93 4.03 5.25 21.19
C ARG A 93 2.84 5.58 20.31
N LYS A 94 1.92 6.43 20.77
CA LYS A 94 0.77 6.89 19.98
C LYS A 94 1.20 7.59 18.68
N LYS A 95 2.15 8.53 18.75
CA LYS A 95 2.67 9.25 17.57
C LYS A 95 3.27 8.31 16.51
N LEU A 96 3.97 7.26 16.94
CA LEU A 96 4.52 6.26 16.02
C LEU A 96 3.42 5.35 15.46
N ALA A 97 2.49 4.89 16.31
CA ALA A 97 1.34 4.10 15.90
C ALA A 97 0.51 4.80 14.82
N ASP A 98 0.08 6.03 15.10
CA ASP A 98 -0.75 6.84 14.21
C ASP A 98 -0.06 7.03 12.84
N TYR A 99 1.26 7.26 12.83
CA TYR A 99 2.04 7.44 11.62
C TYR A 99 2.09 6.18 10.73
N LEU A 100 2.26 5.00 11.34
CA LEU A 100 2.32 3.72 10.62
C LEU A 100 0.93 3.27 10.16
N LEU A 101 -0.08 3.38 11.02
CA LEU A 101 -1.48 3.08 10.68
C LEU A 101 -1.98 3.97 9.54
N TYR A 102 -1.66 5.28 9.56
CA TYR A 102 -1.98 6.19 8.46
C TYR A 102 -1.37 5.75 7.12
N ARG A 103 -0.18 5.13 7.15
CA ARG A 103 0.47 4.57 5.95
C ARG A 103 -0.09 3.22 5.52
N GLY A 104 -1.04 2.66 6.27
CA GLY A 104 -1.73 1.42 5.92
C GLY A 104 -1.02 0.15 6.36
N TRP A 105 -0.12 0.24 7.34
CA TRP A 105 0.46 -0.95 7.95
C TRP A 105 -0.58 -1.64 8.84
N GLU A 106 -0.54 -2.96 8.88
CA GLU A 106 -1.47 -3.79 9.62
C GLU A 106 -1.31 -3.58 11.14
N SER A 107 -2.42 -3.45 11.86
CA SER A 107 -2.41 -3.08 13.27
C SER A 107 -1.58 -4.05 14.12
N ASN A 108 -1.64 -5.34 13.84
CA ASN A 108 -0.83 -6.36 14.53
C ASN A 108 0.67 -6.08 14.39
N LEU A 109 1.15 -5.81 13.17
CA LEU A 109 2.56 -5.50 12.90
C LEU A 109 2.99 -4.18 13.56
N VAL A 110 2.11 -3.17 13.53
CA VAL A 110 2.37 -1.89 14.18
C VAL A 110 2.53 -2.07 15.69
N TYR A 111 1.60 -2.75 16.35
CA TYR A 111 1.67 -2.93 17.81
C TYR A 111 2.82 -3.84 18.23
N GLU A 112 3.18 -4.84 17.43
CA GLU A 112 4.37 -5.64 17.64
C GLU A 112 5.64 -4.79 17.58
N LYS A 113 5.79 -3.99 16.51
CA LYS A 113 6.95 -3.10 16.35
C LYS A 113 7.04 -2.04 17.44
N LEU A 114 5.90 -1.56 17.96
CA LEU A 114 5.88 -0.66 19.12
C LEU A 114 6.40 -1.32 20.39
N ARG A 115 6.08 -2.59 20.64
CA ARG A 115 6.59 -3.33 21.81
C ARG A 115 8.09 -3.60 21.70
N GLU A 116 8.59 -3.82 20.48
CA GLU A 116 10.02 -4.04 20.22
C GLU A 116 10.85 -2.76 20.42
N LEU A 117 10.34 -1.61 19.98
CA LEU A 117 11.11 -0.36 19.94
C LEU A 117 10.94 0.56 21.17
N ILE A 118 9.85 0.45 21.92
CA ILE A 118 9.50 1.36 23.05
C ILE A 118 8.90 0.59 24.23
#